data_AF-E0S947-F1
#
_entry.id   AF-E0S947-F1
#
_cell.length_a   1.000
_cell.length_b   1.000
_cell.length_c   1.000
_cell.angle_alpha   90.00
_cell.angle_beta   90.00
_cell.angle_gamma   90.00
#
_symmetry.space_group_name_H-M   'P 1'
#
loop_
_entity.id
_entity.type
_entity.pdbx_description
1 polymer ?
#
loop_
_entity_poly.entity_id
_entity_poly.type
_entity_poly.pdbx_seq_one_letter_code
_entity_poly.pdbx_strand_id
1 'polypeptide(L)'
;MDLLKRALRDPSICQMNPEEITIGGRKISPKQTIKFKGTETKEYTFEQVLFYLLNKDKKYTAYMTLCKESGIGKIYYTDQKIIVEEIENFKEASIEAKIDGPDFRYIGFRDYSYLNNICKKEEEGRPVTYYAIVPQSVSSPVNLSNVKEFFEKGICSDEISISEAEKVELKIEGFGVVAVDDVGRFTSEDWKKVVCIFLDGTKWQVSRWNIKDVGEIFNSIPTFCFVKRGMTSSIYMRNWNAIEIPIQNGKVDGPILSSIKERIRSCILGI
;
A
#
# COMPACT_ATOMS: atom_id res chain seq x y z
N MET A 1 26.16 -13.96 -1.90
CA MET A 1 27.26 -14.90 -1.57
C MET A 1 26.75 -16.27 -1.16
N ASP A 2 25.87 -16.41 -0.16
CA ASP A 2 25.31 -17.73 0.21
C ASP A 2 24.64 -18.47 -0.97
N LEU A 3 23.85 -17.76 -1.77
CA LEU A 3 23.19 -18.33 -2.95
C LEU A 3 24.19 -18.83 -4.02
N LEU A 4 25.32 -18.14 -4.20
CA LEU A 4 26.39 -18.59 -5.10
C LEU A 4 27.13 -19.81 -4.55
N LYS A 5 27.28 -19.91 -3.22
CA LYS A 5 27.84 -21.08 -2.56
C LYS A 5 26.94 -22.31 -2.72
N ARG A 6 25.63 -22.13 -2.68
CA ARG A 6 24.65 -23.19 -2.98
C ARG A 6 24.74 -23.60 -4.45
N ALA A 7 24.80 -22.63 -5.37
CA ALA A 7 24.98 -22.88 -6.81
C ALA A 7 26.30 -23.62 -7.14
N LEU A 8 27.37 -23.34 -6.39
CA LEU A 8 28.65 -24.03 -6.55
C LEU A 8 28.59 -25.51 -6.11
N ARG A 9 27.76 -25.83 -5.11
CA ARG A 9 27.59 -27.19 -4.55
C ARG A 9 26.61 -28.04 -5.35
N ASP A 10 25.53 -27.45 -5.82
CA ASP A 10 24.54 -28.10 -6.66
C ASP A 10 24.19 -27.18 -7.85
N PRO A 11 24.74 -27.46 -9.04
CA PRO A 11 24.42 -26.68 -10.25
C PRO A 11 22.96 -26.86 -10.70
N SER A 12 22.29 -27.94 -10.29
CA SER A 12 20.98 -28.36 -10.77
C SER A 12 19.81 -27.49 -10.27
N ILE A 13 20.04 -26.76 -9.17
CA ILE A 13 19.04 -25.88 -8.52
C ILE A 13 19.00 -24.46 -9.11
N CYS A 14 19.80 -24.21 -10.14
CA CYS A 14 19.97 -22.89 -10.75
C CYS A 14 19.22 -22.82 -12.08
N GLN A 15 18.36 -21.82 -12.22
CA GLN A 15 17.70 -21.46 -13.48
C GLN A 15 18.10 -20.03 -13.86
N MET A 16 18.65 -19.86 -15.05
CA MET A 16 19.04 -18.56 -15.60
C MET A 16 18.07 -18.15 -16.69
N ASN A 17 17.27 -17.11 -16.45
CA ASN A 17 16.51 -16.41 -17.49
C ASN A 17 17.10 -15.00 -17.69
N PRO A 18 16.97 -14.40 -18.89
CA PRO A 18 17.49 -13.06 -19.17
C PRO A 18 16.93 -11.96 -18.26
N GLU A 19 15.73 -12.16 -17.72
CA GLU A 19 15.05 -11.19 -16.84
C GLU A 19 15.17 -11.52 -15.36
N GLU A 20 15.39 -12.80 -15.00
CA GLU A 20 15.33 -13.26 -13.62
C GLU A 20 16.17 -14.54 -13.41
N ILE A 21 17.02 -14.54 -12.37
CA ILE A 21 17.80 -15.71 -11.97
C ILE A 21 17.14 -16.33 -10.74
N THR A 22 16.86 -17.64 -10.79
CA THR A 22 16.29 -18.38 -9.66
C THR A 22 17.28 -19.41 -9.13
N ILE A 23 17.63 -19.32 -7.84
CA ILE A 23 18.48 -20.30 -7.14
C ILE A 23 17.72 -20.80 -5.92
N GLY A 24 17.36 -22.08 -5.89
CA GLY A 24 16.67 -22.70 -4.74
C GLY A 24 15.38 -21.98 -4.32
N GLY A 25 14.60 -21.49 -5.30
CA GLY A 25 13.35 -20.77 -5.08
C GLY A 25 13.47 -19.27 -4.75
N ARG A 26 14.69 -18.73 -4.62
CA ARG A 26 14.92 -17.29 -4.46
C ARG A 26 15.20 -16.61 -5.80
N LYS A 27 14.47 -15.53 -6.06
CA LYS A 27 14.56 -14.69 -7.26
C LYS A 27 15.58 -13.57 -7.06
N ILE A 28 16.49 -13.40 -8.00
CA ILE A 28 17.59 -12.42 -7.96
C ILE A 28 17.68 -11.69 -9.29
N SER A 29 17.97 -10.39 -9.24
CA SER A 29 18.23 -9.58 -10.43
C SER A 29 19.55 -9.97 -11.10
N PRO A 30 19.57 -10.31 -12.41
CA PRO A 30 20.79 -10.69 -13.13
C PRO A 30 21.89 -9.61 -13.11
N LYS A 31 21.48 -8.34 -13.10
CA LYS A 31 22.37 -7.16 -13.18
C LYS A 31 22.93 -6.72 -11.84
N GLN A 32 22.61 -7.40 -10.74
CA GLN A 32 23.16 -7.07 -9.44
C GLN A 32 24.69 -7.24 -9.45
N THR A 33 25.42 -6.19 -9.08
CA THR A 33 26.89 -6.24 -9.03
C THR A 33 27.39 -6.85 -7.72
N ILE A 34 28.50 -7.58 -7.83
CA ILE A 34 29.19 -8.23 -6.72
C ILE A 34 30.66 -7.81 -6.79
N LYS A 35 31.19 -7.38 -5.64
CA LYS A 35 32.62 -7.09 -5.46
C LYS A 35 33.25 -8.23 -4.70
N PHE A 36 34.32 -8.79 -5.26
CA PHE A 36 35.14 -9.81 -4.61
C PHE A 36 36.38 -9.15 -3.99
N LYS A 37 36.77 -9.62 -2.80
CA LYS A 37 37.97 -9.18 -2.10
C LYS A 37 39.20 -9.64 -2.89
N GLY A 38 39.89 -8.69 -3.50
CA GLY A 38 41.05 -8.94 -4.37
C GLY A 38 40.83 -8.57 -5.84
N THR A 39 39.60 -8.24 -6.25
CA THR A 39 39.31 -7.68 -7.57
C THR A 39 39.09 -6.17 -7.47
N GLU A 40 40.03 -5.44 -6.87
CA GLU A 40 39.88 -4.02 -6.45
C GLU A 40 39.47 -3.06 -7.58
N THR A 41 39.75 -3.42 -8.84
CA THR A 41 39.47 -2.59 -10.02
C THR A 41 38.27 -3.06 -10.86
N LYS A 42 37.66 -4.21 -10.55
CA LYS A 42 36.65 -4.84 -11.41
C LYS A 42 35.43 -5.29 -10.60
N GLU A 43 34.25 -4.98 -11.12
CA GLU A 43 32.98 -5.43 -10.59
C GLU A 43 32.36 -6.43 -11.56
N TYR A 44 31.83 -7.53 -11.02
CA TYR A 44 31.17 -8.56 -11.81
C TYR A 44 29.68 -8.61 -11.50
N THR A 45 28.84 -8.91 -12.48
CA THR A 45 27.42 -9.11 -12.25
C THR A 45 27.14 -10.52 -11.74
N PHE A 46 26.02 -10.68 -11.04
CA PHE A 46 25.56 -11.96 -10.55
C PHE A 46 25.42 -12.99 -11.69
N GLU A 47 24.90 -12.55 -12.83
CA GLU A 47 24.81 -13.35 -14.06
C GLU A 47 26.17 -13.86 -14.54
N GLN A 48 27.20 -13.00 -14.58
CA GLN A 48 28.54 -13.39 -15.02
C GLN A 48 29.17 -14.43 -14.09
N VAL A 49 29.02 -14.24 -12.78
CA VAL A 49 29.53 -15.16 -11.76
C VAL A 49 28.82 -16.49 -11.83
N LEU A 50 27.48 -16.49 -11.89
CA LEU A 50 26.72 -17.73 -11.97
C LEU A 50 27.01 -18.51 -13.27
N PHE A 51 27.09 -17.81 -14.41
CA PHE A 51 27.40 -18.43 -15.69
C PHE A 51 28.79 -19.08 -15.68
N TYR A 52 29.77 -18.46 -15.02
CA TYR A 52 31.08 -19.04 -14.81
C TYR A 52 31.02 -20.28 -13.91
N LEU A 53 30.30 -20.23 -12.78
CA LEU A 53 30.16 -21.36 -11.86
C LEU A 53 29.54 -22.59 -12.52
N LEU A 54 28.53 -22.40 -13.39
CA LEU A 54 27.89 -23.48 -14.16
C LEU A 54 28.81 -24.10 -15.22
N ASN A 55 29.84 -23.38 -15.66
CA ASN A 55 30.75 -23.80 -16.72
C ASN A 55 32.19 -23.99 -16.22
N LYS A 56 32.40 -24.11 -14.90
CA LYS A 56 33.73 -24.15 -14.27
C LYS A 56 34.61 -25.30 -14.77
N ASP A 57 34.01 -26.43 -15.17
CA ASP A 57 34.71 -27.64 -15.60
C ASP A 57 35.23 -27.52 -17.06
N LYS A 58 34.81 -26.48 -17.79
CA LYS A 58 35.24 -26.24 -19.17
C LYS A 58 36.55 -25.45 -19.18
N LYS A 59 37.43 -25.77 -20.13
CA LYS A 59 38.65 -25.00 -20.39
C LYS A 59 38.31 -23.53 -20.68
N TYR A 60 39.17 -22.61 -20.26
CA TYR A 60 38.95 -21.16 -20.41
C TYR A 60 38.63 -20.74 -21.85
N THR A 61 39.28 -21.36 -22.84
CA THR A 61 39.02 -21.11 -24.26
C THR A 61 37.59 -21.46 -24.68
N ALA A 62 37.04 -22.57 -24.17
CA ALA A 62 35.66 -22.99 -24.43
C ALA A 62 34.66 -22.09 -23.69
N TYR A 63 34.96 -21.72 -22.43
CA TYR A 63 34.16 -20.76 -21.66
C TYR A 63 34.03 -19.40 -22.38
N MET A 64 35.13 -18.91 -22.94
CA MET A 64 35.16 -17.65 -23.70
C MET A 64 34.25 -17.67 -24.93
N THR A 65 34.16 -18.80 -25.63
CA THR A 65 33.23 -18.99 -26.75
C THR A 65 31.78 -18.97 -26.27
N LEU A 66 31.48 -19.68 -25.17
CA LEU A 66 30.13 -19.72 -24.58
C LEU A 66 29.65 -18.36 -24.06
N CYS A 67 30.54 -17.56 -23.48
CA CYS A 67 30.23 -16.18 -23.10
C CYS A 67 29.82 -15.33 -24.30
N LYS A 68 30.51 -15.47 -25.43
CA LYS A 68 30.19 -14.74 -26.67
C LYS A 68 28.85 -15.18 -27.25
N GLU A 69 28.59 -16.48 -27.28
CA GLU A 69 27.32 -17.05 -27.77
C GLU A 69 26.13 -16.64 -26.92
N SER A 70 26.32 -16.54 -25.60
CA SER A 70 25.26 -16.20 -24.65
C SER A 70 25.10 -14.68 -24.44
N GLY A 71 25.99 -13.86 -25.00
CA GLY A 71 25.99 -12.41 -24.78
C GLY A 71 26.37 -11.97 -23.36
N ILE A 72 26.93 -12.88 -22.54
CA ILE A 72 27.28 -12.63 -21.14
C ILE A 72 28.74 -12.21 -21.04
N GLY A 73 29.03 -11.20 -20.21
CA GLY A 73 30.40 -10.76 -19.98
C GLY A 73 31.30 -11.86 -19.40
N LYS A 74 32.56 -11.90 -19.83
CA LYS A 74 33.54 -12.88 -19.36
C LYS A 74 34.11 -12.51 -17.99
N ILE A 75 34.42 -13.53 -17.19
CA ILE A 75 35.31 -13.40 -16.03
C ILE A 75 36.76 -13.56 -16.49
N TYR A 76 37.62 -12.68 -16.00
CA TYR A 76 39.05 -12.72 -16.33
C TYR A 76 39.73 -13.91 -15.66
N TYR A 77 40.64 -14.56 -16.37
CA TYR A 77 41.36 -15.74 -15.89
C TYR A 77 42.06 -15.53 -14.54
N THR A 78 42.60 -14.32 -14.31
CA THR A 78 43.26 -13.93 -13.05
C THR A 78 42.32 -13.95 -11.84
N ASP A 79 41.03 -13.70 -12.08
CA ASP A 79 40.05 -13.44 -11.03
C ASP A 79 39.22 -14.71 -10.72
N GLN A 80 39.27 -15.71 -11.62
CA GLN A 80 38.55 -16.98 -11.48
C GLN A 80 38.83 -17.70 -10.17
N LYS A 81 40.12 -17.86 -9.84
CA LYS A 81 40.55 -18.54 -8.62
C LYS A 81 40.11 -17.77 -7.36
N ILE A 82 40.26 -16.45 -7.38
CA ILE A 82 39.88 -15.55 -6.28
C ILE A 82 38.38 -15.66 -5.99
N ILE A 83 37.56 -15.61 -7.04
CA ILE A 83 36.10 -15.69 -6.96
C ILE A 83 35.66 -17.04 -6.35
N VAL A 84 36.23 -18.15 -6.82
CA VAL A 84 35.89 -19.49 -6.28
C VAL A 84 36.30 -19.62 -4.83
N GLU A 85 37.54 -19.24 -4.48
CA GLU A 85 38.05 -19.31 -3.12
C GLU A 85 37.23 -18.44 -2.16
N GLU A 86 36.81 -17.25 -2.56
CA GLU A 86 35.98 -16.38 -1.73
C GLU A 86 34.55 -16.95 -1.52
N ILE A 87 33.96 -17.55 -2.55
CA ILE A 87 32.64 -18.21 -2.44
C ILE A 87 32.71 -19.45 -1.55
N GLU A 88 33.78 -20.25 -1.66
CA GLU A 88 33.99 -21.44 -0.82
C GLU A 88 34.25 -21.07 0.65
N ASN A 89 35.12 -20.09 0.87
CA ASN A 89 35.50 -19.60 2.19
C ASN A 89 34.45 -18.68 2.83
N PHE A 90 33.40 -18.30 2.09
CA PHE A 90 32.28 -17.54 2.64
C PHE A 90 31.62 -18.37 3.75
N LYS A 91 31.85 -17.99 5.01
CA LYS A 91 31.08 -18.47 6.15
C LYS A 91 29.94 -17.48 6.36
N GLU A 92 28.72 -18.00 6.42
CA GLU A 92 27.57 -17.18 6.81
C GLU A 92 27.86 -16.69 8.24
N ALA A 93 28.16 -15.40 8.37
CA ALA A 93 28.19 -14.76 9.67
C ALA A 93 26.73 -14.58 10.09
N SER A 94 26.09 -15.65 10.56
CA SER A 94 24.91 -15.53 11.40
C SER A 94 25.37 -14.91 12.71
N ILE A 95 25.53 -13.59 12.70
CA ILE A 95 25.59 -12.84 13.94
C ILE A 95 24.19 -13.01 14.52
N GLU A 96 24.04 -13.88 15.52
CA GLU A 96 22.90 -13.85 16.42
C GLU A 96 22.94 -12.49 17.13
N ALA A 97 22.41 -11.48 16.45
CA ALA A 97 22.11 -10.21 17.08
C ALA A 97 20.98 -10.51 18.05
N LYS A 98 21.33 -10.81 19.30
CA LYS A 98 20.43 -10.53 20.40
C LYS A 98 20.26 -9.03 20.40
N ILE A 99 19.08 -8.57 20.00
CA ILE A 99 18.62 -7.25 20.41
C ILE A 99 18.62 -7.33 21.93
N ASP A 100 19.63 -6.74 22.56
CA ASP A 100 19.58 -6.39 23.97
C ASP A 100 18.49 -5.33 24.06
N GLY A 101 17.23 -5.79 24.13
CA GLY A 101 16.16 -4.97 24.67
C GLY A 101 16.58 -4.54 26.07
N PRO A 102 16.10 -3.40 26.59
CA PRO A 102 16.43 -2.97 27.94
C PRO A 102 16.27 -4.18 28.86
N ASP A 103 17.38 -4.64 29.43
CA ASP A 103 17.42 -5.79 30.32
C ASP A 103 16.27 -5.55 31.31
N PHE A 104 15.27 -6.44 31.36
CA PHE A 104 14.04 -6.21 32.16
C PHE A 104 14.34 -5.94 33.64
N ARG A 105 15.61 -6.12 34.05
CA ARG A 105 16.20 -5.66 35.31
C ARG A 105 16.13 -4.13 35.54
N TYR A 106 16.05 -3.31 34.49
CA TYR A 106 15.91 -1.85 34.58
C TYR A 106 14.49 -1.34 34.35
N ILE A 107 13.60 -2.17 33.78
CA ILE A 107 12.16 -1.94 33.90
C ILE A 107 11.85 -2.33 35.34
N GLY A 108 11.88 -1.35 36.25
CA GLY A 108 11.41 -1.59 37.60
C GLY A 108 10.07 -2.32 37.50
N PHE A 109 9.86 -3.37 38.31
CA PHE A 109 8.57 -4.06 38.47
C PHE A 109 7.50 -3.13 39.08
N ARG A 110 7.53 -1.85 38.71
CA ARG A 110 6.48 -0.91 38.99
C ARG A 110 5.34 -1.27 38.06
N ASP A 111 4.20 -1.44 38.68
CA ASP A 111 2.95 -1.56 37.98
C ASP A 111 2.70 -0.26 37.20
N TYR A 112 2.93 -0.30 35.89
CA TYR A 112 2.63 0.80 34.98
C TYR A 112 1.18 0.74 34.46
N SER A 113 0.30 -0.08 35.05
CA SER A 113 -1.12 -0.09 34.70
C SER A 113 -1.77 1.28 34.85
N TYR A 114 -1.22 2.16 35.70
CA TYR A 114 -1.67 3.55 35.79
C TYR A 114 -1.43 4.34 34.50
N LEU A 115 -0.42 4.01 33.69
CA LEU A 115 -0.20 4.63 32.37
C LEU A 115 -1.33 4.29 31.41
N ASN A 116 -1.91 3.09 31.47
CA ASN A 116 -3.13 2.79 30.71
C ASN A 116 -4.27 3.75 31.09
N ASN A 117 -4.39 4.12 32.36
CA ASN A 117 -5.40 5.09 32.79
C ASN A 117 -5.03 6.52 32.39
N ILE A 118 -3.74 6.87 32.26
CA ILE A 118 -3.32 8.19 31.76
C ILE A 118 -3.55 8.31 30.25
N CYS A 119 -3.17 7.29 29.47
CA CYS A 119 -3.43 7.23 28.04
C CYS A 119 -4.94 7.18 27.75
N LYS A 120 -5.71 6.41 28.52
CA LYS A 120 -7.18 6.42 28.42
C LYS A 120 -7.79 7.75 28.84
N LYS A 121 -7.24 8.45 29.83
CA LYS A 121 -7.74 9.78 30.25
C LYS A 121 -7.59 10.86 29.18
N GLU A 122 -6.68 10.73 28.22
CA GLU A 122 -6.62 11.64 27.06
C GLU A 122 -7.73 11.36 26.03
N GLU A 123 -8.29 10.14 26.01
CA GLU A 123 -9.39 9.72 25.12
C GLU A 123 -10.78 9.77 25.79
N GLU A 124 -10.86 9.52 27.10
CA GLU A 124 -12.07 9.56 27.92
C GLU A 124 -12.50 11.01 28.16
N GLY A 125 -13.22 11.57 27.20
CA GLY A 125 -13.86 12.89 27.31
C GLY A 125 -13.96 13.65 26.00
N ARG A 126 -13.23 13.22 24.94
CA ARG A 126 -13.47 13.74 23.60
C ARG A 126 -14.61 12.94 22.96
N PRO A 127 -15.67 13.60 22.47
CA PRO A 127 -16.67 12.90 21.67
C PRO A 127 -15.94 12.21 20.50
N VAL A 128 -16.24 10.93 20.29
CA VAL A 128 -15.69 10.19 19.15
C VAL A 128 -16.23 10.83 17.88
N THR A 129 -15.37 11.56 17.19
CA THR A 129 -15.73 12.24 15.95
C THR A 129 -15.41 11.32 14.78
N TYR A 130 -16.43 11.00 13.99
CA TYR A 130 -16.31 10.26 12.73
C TYR A 130 -16.24 11.22 11.54
N TYR A 131 -15.73 10.75 10.40
CA TYR A 131 -15.59 11.55 9.19
C TYR A 131 -16.45 11.02 8.04
N ALA A 132 -17.11 11.94 7.34
CA ALA A 132 -17.74 11.68 6.05
C ALA A 132 -16.98 12.45 4.97
N ILE A 133 -16.49 11.77 3.94
CA ILE A 133 -15.81 12.44 2.82
C ILE A 133 -16.86 12.82 1.79
N VAL A 134 -16.94 14.10 1.46
CA VAL A 134 -17.94 14.67 0.56
C VAL A 134 -17.22 15.53 -0.50
N PRO A 135 -17.54 15.39 -1.80
CA PRO A 135 -16.87 16.18 -2.82
C PRO A 135 -17.27 17.66 -2.73
N GLN A 136 -16.31 18.55 -2.94
CA GLN A 136 -16.58 19.97 -3.13
C GLN A 136 -16.71 20.30 -4.62
N SER A 137 -17.71 19.70 -5.27
CA SER A 137 -17.95 19.88 -6.70
C SER A 137 -19.39 20.31 -6.97
N VAL A 138 -19.57 21.26 -7.89
CA VAL A 138 -20.88 21.64 -8.44
C VAL A 138 -21.47 20.57 -9.34
N SER A 139 -20.67 19.57 -9.75
CA SER A 139 -21.17 18.39 -10.47
C SER A 139 -21.76 17.35 -9.53
N SER A 140 -21.43 17.40 -8.24
CA SER A 140 -21.92 16.44 -7.26
C SER A 140 -23.26 16.90 -6.68
N PRO A 141 -24.33 16.08 -6.74
CA PRO A 141 -25.63 16.40 -6.15
C PRO A 141 -25.58 16.65 -4.64
N VAL A 142 -24.59 16.10 -3.95
CA VAL A 142 -24.32 16.33 -2.53
C VAL A 142 -22.89 16.81 -2.37
N ASN A 143 -22.73 17.96 -1.70
CA ASN A 143 -21.45 18.57 -1.37
C ASN A 143 -21.49 19.20 0.04
N LEU A 144 -20.45 19.91 0.47
CA LEU A 144 -20.43 20.53 1.81
C LEU A 144 -21.52 21.60 2.01
N SER A 145 -22.08 22.22 0.95
CA SER A 145 -23.10 23.27 1.13
C SER A 145 -24.49 22.69 1.45
N ASN A 146 -24.77 21.45 1.02
CA ASN A 146 -26.09 20.84 1.18
C ASN A 146 -26.11 19.48 1.91
N VAL A 147 -24.95 18.91 2.30
CA VAL A 147 -24.86 17.59 2.96
C VAL A 147 -25.74 17.47 4.20
N LYS A 148 -25.89 18.56 4.96
CA LYS A 148 -26.76 18.59 6.13
C LYS A 148 -28.23 18.39 5.75
N GLU A 149 -28.70 19.14 4.76
CA GLU A 149 -30.08 19.03 4.27
C GLU A 149 -30.33 17.68 3.61
N PHE A 150 -29.33 17.11 2.92
CA PHE A 150 -29.39 15.76 2.39
C PHE A 150 -29.65 14.72 3.48
N PHE A 151 -28.88 14.71 4.57
CA PHE A 151 -29.10 13.73 5.63
C PHE A 151 -30.40 13.96 6.41
N GLU A 152 -30.89 15.20 6.51
CA GLU A 152 -32.14 15.51 7.21
C GLU A 152 -33.39 15.19 6.38
N LYS A 153 -33.39 15.55 5.08
CA LYS A 153 -34.59 15.55 4.23
C LYS A 153 -34.47 14.72 2.94
N GLY A 154 -33.27 14.24 2.61
CA GLY A 154 -32.98 13.52 1.37
C GLY A 154 -32.92 14.41 0.12
N ILE A 155 -32.82 15.72 0.28
CA ILE A 155 -32.81 16.69 -0.82
C ILE A 155 -31.37 16.83 -1.34
N CYS A 156 -31.22 16.74 -2.66
CA CYS A 156 -30.00 17.00 -3.40
C CYS A 156 -30.26 18.24 -4.27
N SER A 157 -29.49 19.31 -4.10
CA SER A 157 -29.73 20.56 -4.82
C SER A 157 -29.41 20.41 -6.31
N ASP A 158 -30.23 21.01 -7.18
CA ASP A 158 -29.89 21.19 -8.60
C ASP A 158 -29.03 22.46 -8.82
N GLU A 159 -29.21 23.47 -7.95
CA GLU A 159 -28.40 24.70 -7.89
C GLU A 159 -27.34 24.56 -6.80
N ILE A 160 -26.24 23.88 -7.15
CA ILE A 160 -25.19 23.52 -6.20
C ILE A 160 -24.21 24.69 -6.06
N SER A 161 -24.11 25.26 -4.87
CA SER A 161 -23.08 26.25 -4.52
C SER A 161 -21.87 25.57 -3.88
N ILE A 162 -20.70 26.15 -4.08
CA ILE A 162 -19.48 25.77 -3.36
C ILE A 162 -19.58 26.39 -1.96
N SER A 163 -19.44 25.58 -0.93
CA SER A 163 -19.36 26.07 0.45
C SER A 163 -18.03 26.78 0.70
N GLU A 164 -18.05 27.88 1.44
CA GLU A 164 -16.83 28.50 1.99
C GLU A 164 -16.33 27.76 3.24
N ALA A 165 -17.13 26.84 3.81
CA ALA A 165 -16.76 26.08 4.99
C ALA A 165 -15.86 24.89 4.62
N GLU A 166 -14.75 24.74 5.35
CA GLU A 166 -13.83 23.60 5.23
C GLU A 166 -14.43 22.29 5.79
N LYS A 167 -15.41 22.39 6.68
CA LYS A 167 -16.06 21.24 7.32
C LYS A 167 -17.49 21.55 7.76
N VAL A 168 -18.32 20.51 7.83
CA VAL A 168 -19.70 20.60 8.32
C VAL A 168 -19.98 19.53 9.36
N GLU A 169 -20.48 19.94 10.52
CA GLU A 169 -20.88 19.02 11.60
C GLU A 169 -22.29 18.46 11.35
N LEU A 170 -22.40 17.14 11.46
CA LEU A 170 -23.60 16.36 11.20
C LEU A 170 -23.91 15.46 12.40
N LYS A 171 -25.18 15.12 12.55
CA LYS A 171 -25.63 14.10 13.50
C LYS A 171 -26.36 13.00 12.75
N ILE A 172 -25.74 11.83 12.64
CA ILE A 172 -26.28 10.68 11.91
C ILE A 172 -26.57 9.58 12.92
N GLU A 173 -27.84 9.18 13.06
CA GLU A 173 -28.26 8.11 13.99
C GLU A 173 -27.76 8.29 15.44
N GLY A 174 -27.62 9.54 15.89
CA GLY A 174 -27.12 9.88 17.22
C GLY A 174 -25.61 10.09 17.32
N PHE A 175 -24.84 9.72 16.31
CA PHE A 175 -23.38 9.88 16.25
C PHE A 175 -22.98 11.25 15.66
N GLY A 176 -21.94 11.85 16.22
CA GLY A 176 -21.32 13.06 15.67
C GLY A 176 -20.42 12.70 14.49
N VAL A 177 -20.74 13.24 13.31
CA VAL A 177 -20.00 13.01 12.06
C VAL A 177 -19.60 14.37 11.49
N VAL A 178 -18.36 14.50 11.03
CA VAL A 178 -17.85 15.71 10.38
C VAL A 178 -17.67 15.43 8.90
N ALA A 179 -18.41 16.14 8.07
CA ALA A 179 -18.23 16.13 6.63
C ALA A 179 -17.05 17.02 6.22
N VAL A 180 -16.16 16.51 5.39
CA VAL A 180 -14.97 17.20 4.86
C VAL A 180 -14.78 16.88 3.37
N ASP A 181 -14.10 17.75 2.63
CA ASP A 181 -13.72 17.53 1.23
C ASP A 181 -12.23 17.25 1.04
N ASP A 182 -11.36 17.95 1.77
CA ASP A 182 -9.91 17.77 1.72
C ASP A 182 -9.44 16.76 2.78
N VAL A 183 -8.86 15.66 2.29
CA VAL A 183 -8.26 14.60 3.11
C VAL A 183 -6.74 14.52 2.96
N GLY A 184 -6.10 15.52 2.35
CA GLY A 184 -4.66 15.55 2.14
C GLY A 184 -3.84 15.54 3.45
N ARG A 185 -4.45 15.96 4.56
CA ARG A 185 -3.83 15.99 5.90
C ARG A 185 -4.21 14.80 6.79
N PHE A 186 -5.02 13.86 6.29
CA PHE A 186 -5.48 12.73 7.11
C PHE A 186 -4.32 11.80 7.46
N THR A 187 -4.22 11.49 8.74
CA THR A 187 -3.33 10.44 9.26
C THR A 187 -3.98 9.07 9.11
N SER A 188 -3.23 7.99 9.33
CA SER A 188 -3.77 6.64 9.33
C SER A 188 -4.86 6.42 10.39
N GLU A 189 -4.85 7.19 11.49
CA GLU A 189 -5.89 7.14 12.51
C GLU A 189 -7.17 7.85 12.08
N ASP A 190 -7.06 8.96 11.34
CA ASP A 190 -8.21 9.68 10.80
C ASP A 190 -8.94 8.83 9.75
N TRP A 191 -8.19 8.13 8.90
CA TRP A 191 -8.75 7.18 7.93
C TRP A 191 -9.55 6.04 8.57
N LYS A 192 -9.16 5.59 9.78
CA LYS A 192 -9.94 4.59 10.54
C LYS A 192 -11.27 5.12 11.07
N LYS A 193 -11.41 6.45 11.17
CA LYS A 193 -12.64 7.13 11.64
C LYS A 193 -13.54 7.56 10.48
N VAL A 194 -13.15 7.31 9.23
CA VAL A 194 -13.99 7.59 8.05
C VAL A 194 -15.08 6.52 7.96
N VAL A 195 -16.34 6.97 7.91
CA VAL A 195 -17.52 6.10 7.98
C VAL A 195 -18.33 6.07 6.70
N CYS A 196 -18.12 7.06 5.82
CA CYS A 196 -18.63 7.02 4.46
C CYS A 196 -17.88 7.96 3.52
N ILE A 197 -18.02 7.67 2.24
CA ILE A 197 -17.43 8.45 1.14
C ILE A 197 -18.51 8.70 0.09
N PHE A 198 -18.70 9.96 -0.29
CA PHE A 198 -19.48 10.32 -1.46
C PHE A 198 -18.54 10.61 -2.62
N LEU A 199 -18.85 10.09 -3.81
CA LEU A 199 -18.06 10.29 -5.01
C LEU A 199 -18.82 11.15 -6.04
N ASP A 200 -18.08 12.02 -6.74
CA ASP A 200 -18.63 12.92 -7.77
C ASP A 200 -18.50 12.39 -9.21
N GLY A 201 -17.91 11.20 -9.39
CA GLY A 201 -17.69 10.61 -10.72
C GLY A 201 -16.31 10.86 -11.31
N THR A 202 -15.53 11.79 -10.74
CA THR A 202 -14.30 12.30 -11.34
C THR A 202 -13.06 11.64 -10.76
N LYS A 203 -12.05 11.38 -11.62
CA LYS A 203 -10.75 10.87 -11.18
C LYS A 203 -10.00 11.88 -10.29
N TRP A 204 -10.30 13.17 -10.45
CA TRP A 204 -9.64 14.25 -9.72
C TRP A 204 -9.97 14.25 -8.22
N GLN A 205 -11.15 13.77 -7.82
CA GLN A 205 -11.52 13.70 -6.41
C GLN A 205 -10.54 12.83 -5.61
N VAL A 206 -10.24 11.63 -6.13
CA VAL A 206 -9.38 10.65 -5.44
C VAL A 206 -7.88 10.87 -5.68
N SER A 207 -7.50 11.63 -6.72
CA SER A 207 -6.09 11.78 -7.10
C SER A 207 -5.25 12.56 -6.08
N ARG A 208 -5.91 13.34 -5.21
CA ARG A 208 -5.28 14.12 -4.14
C ARG A 208 -5.16 13.36 -2.82
N TRP A 209 -5.68 12.14 -2.75
CA TRP A 209 -5.68 11.36 -1.53
C TRP A 209 -4.32 10.69 -1.34
N ASN A 210 -3.74 10.80 -0.14
CA ASN A 210 -2.45 10.18 0.18
C ASN A 210 -2.60 8.67 0.48
N ILE A 211 -3.16 7.92 -0.48
CA ILE A 211 -3.53 6.51 -0.33
C ILE A 211 -2.93 5.71 -1.48
N LYS A 212 -2.31 4.57 -1.14
CA LYS A 212 -1.69 3.68 -2.13
C LYS A 212 -2.71 2.85 -2.91
N ASP A 213 -3.71 2.31 -2.22
CA ASP A 213 -4.75 1.48 -2.81
C ASP A 213 -6.14 2.04 -2.47
N VAL A 214 -6.72 2.76 -3.43
CA VAL A 214 -8.06 3.35 -3.29
C VAL A 214 -9.13 2.24 -3.33
N GLY A 215 -8.86 1.11 -3.97
CA GLY A 215 -9.79 -0.01 -4.06
C GLY A 215 -10.04 -0.67 -2.70
N GLU A 216 -8.98 -0.83 -1.89
CA GLU A 216 -9.09 -1.34 -0.50
C GLU A 216 -10.02 -0.47 0.35
N ILE A 217 -9.96 0.84 0.18
CA ILE A 217 -10.82 1.79 0.91
C ILE A 217 -12.27 1.63 0.51
N PHE A 218 -12.56 1.55 -0.79
CA PHE A 218 -13.94 1.38 -1.25
C PHE A 218 -14.53 0.01 -0.92
N ASN A 219 -13.68 -0.99 -0.66
CA ASN A 219 -14.12 -2.28 -0.15
C ASN A 219 -14.41 -2.25 1.36
N SER A 220 -13.74 -1.39 2.11
CA SER A 220 -13.83 -1.33 3.58
C SER A 220 -14.82 -0.30 4.08
N ILE A 221 -14.99 0.81 3.35
CA ILE A 221 -15.78 1.97 3.75
C ILE A 221 -16.98 2.12 2.82
N PRO A 222 -18.21 2.27 3.37
CA PRO A 222 -19.40 2.55 2.58
C PRO A 222 -19.21 3.74 1.66
N THR A 223 -19.19 3.47 0.35
CA THR A 223 -18.92 4.46 -0.68
C THR A 223 -20.14 4.61 -1.58
N PHE A 224 -20.56 5.85 -1.83
CA PHE A 224 -21.79 6.18 -2.54
C PHE A 224 -21.49 7.07 -3.74
N CYS A 225 -22.11 6.78 -4.89
CA CYS A 225 -22.02 7.59 -6.10
C CYS A 225 -23.42 7.92 -6.59
N PHE A 226 -23.71 9.19 -6.83
CA PHE A 226 -25.04 9.59 -7.28
C PHE A 226 -25.18 9.47 -8.79
N VAL A 227 -26.26 8.82 -9.24
CA VAL A 227 -26.54 8.60 -10.66
C VAL A 227 -27.83 9.32 -11.04
N LYS A 228 -27.72 10.24 -12.01
CA LYS A 228 -28.89 10.87 -12.65
C LYS A 228 -29.49 9.91 -13.68
N ARG A 229 -30.81 9.77 -13.70
CA ARG A 229 -31.53 8.86 -14.61
C ARG A 229 -31.15 9.15 -16.07
N GLY A 230 -30.57 8.17 -16.76
CA GLY A 230 -30.18 8.23 -18.17
C GLY A 230 -28.71 8.57 -18.45
N MET A 231 -27.90 8.88 -17.44
CA MET A 231 -26.45 9.02 -17.59
C MET A 231 -25.76 7.68 -17.27
N THR A 232 -24.77 7.31 -18.08
CA THR A 232 -23.96 6.11 -17.83
C THR A 232 -22.91 6.40 -16.76
N SER A 233 -22.75 5.48 -15.81
CA SER A 233 -21.68 5.52 -14.81
C SER A 233 -20.31 5.58 -15.50
N SER A 234 -19.39 6.38 -14.95
CA SER A 234 -18.08 6.55 -15.56
C SER A 234 -17.34 5.20 -15.63
N ILE A 235 -16.67 4.91 -16.76
CA ILE A 235 -15.99 3.63 -17.00
C ILE A 235 -14.98 3.30 -15.89
N TYR A 236 -14.40 4.34 -15.28
CA TYR A 236 -13.41 4.24 -14.21
C TYR A 236 -13.98 3.75 -12.87
N MET A 237 -15.28 3.94 -12.63
CA MET A 237 -15.94 3.52 -11.39
C MET A 237 -16.46 2.09 -11.43
N ARG A 238 -16.47 1.43 -12.59
CA ARG A 238 -16.99 0.05 -12.72
C ARG A 238 -16.24 -0.98 -11.88
N ASN A 239 -14.99 -0.68 -11.53
CA ASN A 239 -14.14 -1.56 -10.71
C ASN A 239 -14.12 -1.12 -9.23
N TRP A 240 -14.86 -0.09 -8.84
CA TRP A 240 -14.97 0.36 -7.47
C TRP A 240 -16.24 -0.19 -6.84
N ASN A 241 -16.15 -0.64 -5.58
CA ASN A 241 -17.29 -1.10 -4.81
C ASN A 241 -18.12 0.08 -4.28
N ALA A 242 -18.53 0.97 -5.20
CA ALA A 242 -19.36 2.13 -4.89
C ALA A 242 -20.84 1.80 -5.16
N ILE A 243 -21.70 2.20 -4.23
CA ILE A 243 -23.14 2.01 -4.31
C ILE A 243 -23.74 3.16 -5.12
N GLU A 244 -24.39 2.83 -6.22
CA GLU A 244 -25.09 3.80 -7.06
C GLU A 244 -26.40 4.23 -6.40
N ILE A 245 -26.55 5.54 -6.19
CA ILE A 245 -27.72 6.16 -5.57
C ILE A 245 -28.51 6.90 -6.66
N PRO A 246 -29.69 6.39 -7.06
CA PRO A 246 -30.52 7.06 -8.04
C PRO A 246 -31.11 8.34 -7.45
N ILE A 247 -31.04 9.44 -8.21
CA ILE A 247 -31.70 10.70 -7.86
C ILE A 247 -32.90 10.91 -8.77
N GLN A 248 -34.03 11.28 -8.16
CA GLN A 248 -35.26 11.65 -8.85
C GLN A 248 -35.68 13.06 -8.41
N ASN A 249 -35.74 13.99 -9.36
CA ASN A 249 -36.16 15.38 -9.14
C ASN A 249 -35.43 16.08 -7.97
N GLY A 250 -34.10 15.99 -7.93
CA GLY A 250 -33.30 16.59 -6.85
C GLY A 250 -33.53 15.94 -5.48
N LYS A 251 -34.00 14.69 -5.44
CA LYS A 251 -34.27 13.98 -4.18
C LYS A 251 -33.89 12.51 -4.26
N VAL A 252 -33.46 11.98 -3.12
CA VAL A 252 -33.28 10.55 -2.88
C VAL A 252 -34.50 10.01 -2.13
N ASP A 253 -34.97 8.83 -2.54
CA ASP A 253 -36.12 8.18 -1.91
C ASP A 253 -35.83 7.86 -0.43
N GLY A 254 -36.84 8.02 0.42
CA GLY A 254 -36.72 7.80 1.87
C GLY A 254 -36.08 6.44 2.26
N PRO A 255 -36.50 5.31 1.68
CA PRO A 255 -35.89 4.00 1.95
C PRO A 255 -34.40 3.93 1.61
N ILE A 256 -33.98 4.62 0.54
CA ILE A 256 -32.57 4.67 0.13
C ILE A 256 -31.78 5.51 1.11
N LEU A 257 -32.31 6.67 1.52
CA LEU A 257 -31.68 7.49 2.55
C LEU A 257 -31.53 6.74 3.88
N SER A 258 -32.57 6.00 4.31
CA SER A 258 -32.49 5.12 5.48
C SER A 258 -31.42 4.04 5.32
N SER A 259 -31.31 3.43 4.14
CA SER A 259 -30.24 2.45 3.87
C SER A 259 -28.84 3.05 3.95
N ILE A 260 -28.65 4.30 3.49
CA ILE A 260 -27.36 5.01 3.61
C ILE A 260 -27.02 5.21 5.09
N LYS A 261 -27.97 5.72 5.88
CA LYS A 261 -27.78 5.94 7.33
C LYS A 261 -27.46 4.65 8.08
N GLU A 262 -28.17 3.56 7.77
CA GLU A 262 -27.93 2.26 8.40
C GLU A 262 -26.55 1.69 8.04
N ARG A 263 -26.05 1.90 6.81
CA ARG A 263 -24.69 1.48 6.43
C ARG A 263 -23.61 2.27 7.17
N ILE A 264 -23.82 3.58 7.32
CA ILE A 264 -22.94 4.45 8.11
C ILE A 264 -22.94 3.99 9.57
N ARG A 265 -24.12 3.73 10.14
CA ARG A 265 -24.29 3.22 11.50
C ARG A 265 -23.59 1.87 11.69
N SER A 266 -23.76 0.93 10.76
CA SER A 266 -23.13 -0.39 10.83
C SER A 266 -21.61 -0.28 10.78
N CYS A 267 -21.08 0.60 9.90
CA CYS A 267 -19.65 0.90 9.83
C CYS A 267 -19.11 1.49 11.15
N ILE A 268 -19.83 2.43 11.76
CA ILE A 268 -19.50 3.00 13.08
C ILE A 268 -19.45 1.93 14.17
N LEU A 269 -20.40 1.00 14.16
CA LEU A 269 -20.51 -0.07 15.16
C LEU A 269 -19.58 -1.27 14.87
N GLY A 270 -18.95 -1.32 13.70
CA GLY A 270 -18.11 -2.44 13.27
C GLY A 270 -18.89 -3.73 13.00
N ILE A 271 -20.14 -3.61 12.54
CA ILE A 271 -21.08 -4.73 12.26
C ILE A 271 -21.17 -4.98 10.75
#